data_AF-A0A7C9D0I5-F1
#
_entry.id   AF-A0A7C9D0I5-F1
#
_cell.length_a   1.000
_cell.length_b   1.000
_cell.length_c   1.000
_cell.angle_alpha   90.00
_cell.angle_beta   90.00
_cell.angle_gamma   90.00
#
_symmetry.space_group_name_H-M   'P 1'
#
loop_
_entity.id
_entity.type
_entity.pdbx_description
1 polymer ?
#
loop_
_entity_poly.entity_id
_entity_poly.type
_entity_poly.pdbx_seq_one_letter_code
_entity_poly.pdbx_strand_id
1 'polypeptide(L)'
;VRHLVFMVHGIGQRLEKSNLVDDVIDFRHVTSSLAETHLTSYQRGKQRVLFIPCQWRKGLKLSGESAVENITLDGVRGLRTTLSATVHDVLYYMSPIYCQDIIDSGITL
;
A
#
# COMPACT_ATOMS: atom_id res chain seq x y z
N VAL A 1 -3.87 20.80 -9.97
CA VAL A 1 -4.49 19.57 -9.45
C VAL A 1 -5.58 20.01 -8.48
N ARG A 2 -6.80 19.48 -8.55
CA ARG A 2 -7.88 19.82 -7.61
C ARG A 2 -8.18 18.71 -6.61
N HIS A 3 -7.85 17.48 -6.97
CA HIS A 3 -8.03 16.33 -6.11
C HIS A 3 -6.73 15.53 -6.09
N LEU A 4 -6.27 15.23 -4.89
CA LEU A 4 -5.11 14.39 -4.64
C LEU A 4 -5.61 13.09 -4.02
N VAL A 5 -5.26 11.96 -4.63
CA VAL A 5 -5.68 10.64 -4.18
C VAL A 5 -4.43 9.83 -3.88
N PHE A 6 -4.18 9.59 -2.59
CA PHE A 6 -3.14 8.67 -2.14
C PHE A 6 -3.68 7.25 -2.20
N MET A 7 -3.00 6.40 -2.98
CA MET A 7 -3.36 5.01 -3.13
C MET A 7 -2.38 4.17 -2.32
N VAL A 8 -2.88 3.60 -1.24
CA VAL A 8 -2.12 2.80 -0.28
C VAL A 8 -2.74 1.41 -0.28
N HIS A 9 -1.91 0.39 -0.43
CA HIS A 9 -2.37 -0.98 -0.27
C HIS A 9 -2.56 -1.35 1.19
N GLY A 10 -3.63 -2.11 1.44
CA GLY A 10 -3.98 -2.61 2.75
C GLY A 10 -3.12 -3.79 3.23
N ILE A 11 -3.56 -4.34 4.35
CA ILE A 11 -2.98 -5.52 4.99
C ILE A 11 -3.14 -6.75 4.06
N GLY A 12 -2.15 -7.65 4.03
CA GLY A 12 -2.20 -8.88 3.24
C GLY A 12 -1.68 -8.76 1.81
N GLN A 13 -1.38 -7.55 1.34
CA GLN A 13 -0.98 -7.29 -0.04
C GLN A 13 0.25 -8.12 -0.51
N ARG A 14 1.21 -8.42 0.38
CA ARG A 14 2.41 -9.23 0.05
C ARG A 14 2.10 -10.66 -0.41
N LEU A 15 0.90 -11.18 -0.17
CA LEU A 15 0.50 -12.53 -0.56
C LEU A 15 0.05 -12.61 -2.02
N GLU A 16 -0.30 -11.47 -2.62
CA GLU A 16 -0.62 -11.37 -4.04
C GLU A 16 0.57 -10.79 -4.80
N LYS A 17 0.74 -11.16 -6.07
CA LYS A 17 1.69 -10.51 -7.01
C LYS A 17 1.20 -9.11 -7.40
N SER A 18 0.67 -8.34 -6.46
CA SER A 18 0.15 -7.01 -6.71
C SER A 18 1.31 -6.01 -6.78
N ASN A 19 1.30 -5.20 -7.82
CA ASN A 19 2.23 -4.11 -7.99
C ASN A 19 1.45 -2.81 -7.85
N LEU A 20 1.75 -2.04 -6.81
CA LEU A 20 1.04 -0.79 -6.51
C LEU A 20 1.03 0.16 -7.69
N VAL A 21 2.11 0.20 -8.47
CA VAL A 21 2.19 1.05 -9.63
C VAL A 21 1.18 0.61 -10.70
N ASP A 22 1.09 -0.68 -10.97
CA ASP A 22 0.17 -1.25 -11.97
C ASP A 22 -1.29 -1.05 -11.51
N ASP A 23 -1.58 -1.31 -10.23
CA ASP A 23 -2.92 -1.12 -9.66
C ASP A 23 -3.38 0.35 -9.71
N VAL A 24 -2.45 1.30 -9.48
CA VAL A 24 -2.74 2.74 -9.63
C VAL A 24 -2.99 3.11 -11.08
N ILE A 25 -2.24 2.52 -12.02
CA ILE A 25 -2.45 2.73 -13.46
C ILE A 25 -3.83 2.24 -13.87
N ASP A 26 -4.19 1.01 -13.51
CA ASP A 26 -5.49 0.41 -13.82
C ASP A 26 -6.65 1.21 -13.22
N PHE A 27 -6.52 1.63 -11.96
CA PHE A 27 -7.53 2.47 -11.30
C PHE A 27 -7.71 3.82 -12.02
N ARG A 28 -6.61 4.42 -12.48
CA ARG A 28 -6.66 5.65 -13.27
C ARG A 28 -7.39 5.45 -14.59
N HIS A 29 -7.15 4.32 -15.27
CA HIS A 29 -7.86 3.99 -16.51
C HIS A 29 -9.36 3.82 -16.26
N VAL A 30 -9.76 3.00 -15.28
CA VAL A 30 -11.16 2.79 -14.92
C VAL A 30 -11.85 4.11 -14.56
N THR A 31 -11.21 4.94 -13.74
CA THR A 31 -11.76 6.25 -13.34
C THR A 31 -11.91 7.19 -14.54
N SER A 32 -10.96 7.17 -15.47
CA SER A 32 -11.05 7.96 -16.72
C SER A 32 -12.22 7.50 -17.58
N SER A 33 -12.37 6.19 -17.79
CA SER A 33 -13.50 5.63 -18.56
C SER A 33 -14.85 5.96 -17.93
N LEU A 34 -14.96 5.86 -16.60
CA LEU A 34 -16.17 6.25 -15.87
C LEU A 34 -16.46 7.75 -16.02
N ALA A 35 -15.43 8.59 -15.94
CA ALA A 35 -15.57 10.03 -16.16
C ALA A 35 -15.99 10.38 -17.59
N GLU A 36 -15.55 9.61 -18.58
CA GLU A 36 -15.96 9.79 -19.97
C GLU A 36 -17.44 9.47 -20.18
N THR A 37 -17.92 8.39 -19.56
CA THR A 37 -19.31 7.94 -19.67
C THR A 37 -20.29 8.79 -18.88
N HIS A 38 -19.90 9.25 -17.67
CA HIS A 38 -20.85 9.84 -16.72
C HIS A 38 -20.70 11.36 -16.52
N LEU A 39 -19.59 11.97 -16.97
CA LEU A 39 -19.37 13.41 -16.80
C LEU A 39 -19.44 14.16 -18.13
N THR A 40 -20.06 15.34 -18.06
CA THR A 40 -20.06 16.31 -19.16
C THR A 40 -18.63 16.84 -19.43
N SER A 41 -18.38 17.33 -20.65
CA SER A 41 -17.09 17.93 -21.02
C SER A 41 -16.66 19.06 -20.08
N TYR A 42 -17.61 19.83 -19.57
CA TYR A 42 -17.36 20.88 -18.58
C TYR A 42 -16.89 20.32 -17.23
N GLN A 43 -17.56 19.28 -16.72
CA GLN A 43 -17.18 18.63 -15.47
C GLN A 43 -15.79 17.99 -15.59
N ARG A 44 -15.52 17.30 -16.71
CA ARG A 44 -14.22 16.67 -16.99
C ARG A 44 -13.08 17.68 -17.04
N GLY A 45 -13.29 18.83 -17.70
CA GLY A 45 -12.30 19.91 -17.77
C GLY A 45 -11.97 20.56 -16.40
N LYS A 46 -12.88 20.44 -15.42
CA LYS A 46 -12.68 20.96 -14.06
C LYS A 46 -12.06 19.95 -13.10
N GLN A 47 -12.11 18.65 -13.41
CA GLN A 47 -11.68 17.56 -12.52
C GLN A 47 -10.27 17.09 -12.89
N ARG A 48 -9.24 17.75 -12.33
CA ARG A 48 -7.83 17.29 -12.45
C ARG A 48 -7.44 16.52 -11.20
N VAL A 49 -7.51 15.18 -11.28
CA VAL A 49 -7.14 14.25 -10.22
C VAL A 49 -5.70 13.77 -10.42
N LEU A 50 -4.90 13.76 -9.35
CA LEU A 50 -3.58 13.15 -9.33
C LEU A 50 -3.61 11.95 -8.38
N PHE A 51 -3.26 10.78 -8.90
CA PHE A 51 -3.11 9.55 -8.12
C PHE A 51 -1.64 9.38 -7.75
N ILE A 52 -1.36 9.22 -6.46
CA ILE A 52 -0.01 9.01 -5.95
C ILE A 52 0.05 7.61 -5.31
N PRO A 53 0.85 6.68 -5.87
CA PRO A 53 1.11 5.41 -5.22
C PRO A 53 1.94 5.66 -3.95
N CYS A 54 1.44 5.20 -2.82
CA CYS A 54 2.07 5.33 -1.51
C CYS A 54 2.44 3.95 -0.96
N GLN A 55 3.73 3.60 -1.08
CA GLN A 55 4.24 2.37 -0.51
C GLN A 55 4.77 2.61 0.90
N TRP A 56 3.99 2.21 1.89
CA TRP A 56 4.27 2.50 3.30
C TRP A 56 5.32 1.58 3.95
N ARG A 57 5.69 0.46 3.32
CA ARG A 57 6.62 -0.54 3.90
C ARG A 57 8.04 -0.56 3.36
N LYS A 58 8.39 0.30 2.39
CA LYS A 58 9.68 0.15 1.68
C LYS A 58 10.92 0.43 2.56
N GLY A 59 10.74 0.99 3.76
CA GLY A 59 11.83 1.39 4.67
C GLY A 59 11.98 0.59 5.97
N LEU A 60 11.06 -0.32 6.31
CA LEU A 60 11.10 -1.01 7.61
C LEU A 60 11.90 -2.32 7.49
N LYS A 61 13.24 -2.20 7.52
CA LYS A 61 14.12 -3.36 7.74
C LYS A 61 14.08 -3.72 9.22
N LEU A 62 13.32 -4.74 9.57
CA LEU A 62 13.32 -5.27 10.92
C LEU A 62 14.59 -6.07 11.15
N SER A 63 15.45 -5.55 12.02
CA SER A 63 16.60 -6.26 12.57
C SER A 63 16.13 -7.58 13.21
N GLY A 64 16.14 -8.67 12.45
CA GLY A 64 15.72 -9.99 12.93
C GLY A 64 15.03 -10.87 11.89
N GLU A 65 14.49 -10.31 10.79
CA GLU A 65 13.81 -11.11 9.75
C GLU A 65 14.72 -12.21 9.17
N SER A 66 16.01 -11.92 8.96
CA SER A 66 16.98 -12.90 8.45
C SER A 66 17.31 -14.01 9.45
N ALA A 67 17.39 -13.69 10.74
CA ALA A 67 17.64 -14.67 11.79
C ALA A 67 16.45 -15.61 11.96
N VAL A 68 15.23 -15.06 11.92
CA VAL A 68 13.98 -15.84 11.95
C VAL A 68 13.83 -16.67 10.68
N GLU A 69 14.27 -16.16 9.53
CA GLU A 69 14.21 -16.90 8.27
C GLU A 69 15.06 -18.17 8.29
N ASN A 70 16.26 -18.09 8.86
CA ASN A 70 17.20 -19.21 8.95
C ASN A 70 16.75 -20.33 9.91
N ILE A 71 15.86 -20.06 10.87
CA ILE A 71 15.38 -21.04 11.86
C ILE A 71 13.98 -21.58 11.56
N THR A 72 13.28 -21.01 10.58
CA THR A 72 11.92 -21.45 10.25
C THR A 72 11.97 -22.71 9.39
N LEU A 73 11.34 -23.79 9.85
CA LEU A 73 11.19 -25.03 9.06
C LEU A 73 10.47 -24.75 7.72
N ASP A 74 10.92 -25.40 6.65
CA ASP A 74 10.35 -25.20 5.30
C ASP A 74 8.82 -25.47 5.24
N GLY A 75 8.32 -26.42 6.02
CA GLY A 75 6.89 -26.74 6.11
C GLY A 75 5.99 -25.64 6.68
N VAL A 76 6.54 -24.63 7.35
CA VAL A 76 5.76 -23.53 7.97
C VAL A 76 6.08 -22.15 7.39
N ARG A 77 6.94 -22.06 6.37
CA ARG A 77 7.30 -20.79 5.72
C ARG A 77 6.11 -20.07 5.10
N GLY A 78 5.16 -20.81 4.50
CA GLY A 78 3.93 -20.23 3.93
C GLY A 78 3.05 -19.56 4.99
N LEU A 79 2.82 -20.24 6.12
CA LEU A 79 2.06 -19.71 7.25
C LEU A 79 2.74 -18.47 7.87
N ARG A 80 4.07 -18.50 7.99
CA ARG A 80 4.87 -17.34 8.44
C ARG A 80 4.68 -16.16 7.49
N THR A 81 4.80 -16.36 6.18
CA THR A 81 4.59 -15.29 5.19
C THR A 81 3.19 -14.69 5.31
N THR A 82 2.17 -15.52 5.50
CA THR A 82 0.80 -15.06 5.73
C THR A 82 0.65 -14.25 7.02
N LEU A 83 1.19 -14.73 8.14
CA LEU A 83 1.16 -14.04 9.43
C LEU A 83 1.94 -12.71 9.38
N SER A 84 3.14 -12.72 8.80
CA SER A 84 3.96 -11.51 8.59
C SER A 84 3.31 -10.52 7.63
N ALA A 85 2.52 -10.98 6.66
CA ALA A 85 1.77 -10.11 5.75
C ALA A 85 0.45 -9.59 6.36
N THR A 86 0.01 -10.08 7.52
CA THR A 86 -1.31 -9.75 8.09
C THR A 86 -1.22 -9.28 9.53
N VAL A 87 -0.83 -10.16 10.45
CA VAL A 87 -0.74 -9.90 11.89
C VAL A 87 0.29 -8.82 12.19
N HIS A 88 1.42 -8.84 11.50
CA HIS A 88 2.47 -7.84 11.69
C HIS A 88 2.00 -6.41 11.37
N ASP A 89 1.17 -6.26 10.34
CA ASP A 89 0.62 -4.95 9.98
C ASP A 89 -0.39 -4.46 11.01
N VAL A 90 -1.27 -5.36 11.47
CA VAL A 90 -2.21 -5.06 12.56
C VAL A 90 -1.46 -4.64 13.82
N LEU A 91 -0.41 -5.37 14.19
CA LEU A 91 0.42 -5.05 15.37
C LEU A 91 1.12 -3.69 15.23
N TYR A 92 1.51 -3.29 14.02
CA TYR A 92 2.03 -1.94 13.79
C TYR A 92 1.00 -0.83 13.91
N TYR A 93 -0.21 -1.05 13.38
CA TYR A 93 -1.30 -0.10 13.56
C TYR A 93 -1.76 0.03 15.02
N MET A 94 -1.51 -0.98 15.86
CA MET A 94 -1.91 -0.98 17.27
C MET A 94 -0.78 -0.64 18.25
N SER A 95 0.48 -0.60 17.83
CA SER A 95 1.62 -0.29 18.72
C SER A 95 1.93 1.20 18.74
N PRO A 96 1.89 1.88 19.90
CA PRO A 96 2.19 3.32 20.01
C PRO A 96 3.61 3.69 19.55
N ILE A 97 4.57 2.78 19.72
CA ILE A 97 5.99 3.02 19.42
C ILE A 97 6.22 3.03 17.91
N TYR A 98 5.61 2.10 17.19
CA TYR A 98 5.78 1.98 15.74
C TYR A 98 4.79 2.84 14.94
N CYS A 99 3.63 3.20 15.53
CA CYS A 99 2.71 4.18 14.95
C CYS A 99 3.44 5.52 14.74
N GLN A 100 4.24 5.96 15.71
CA GLN A 100 5.03 7.20 15.58
C GLN A 100 6.10 7.09 14.49
N ASP A 101 6.85 5.98 14.43
CA ASP A 101 7.83 5.75 13.35
C ASP A 101 7.20 5.74 11.95
N ILE A 102 5.99 5.16 11.80
CA ILE A 102 5.22 5.14 10.54
C ILE A 102 4.72 6.54 10.18
N ILE A 103 4.28 7.33 11.16
CA ILE A 103 3.88 8.74 10.98
C ILE A 103 5.10 9.57 10.56
N ASP A 104 6.23 9.41 11.23
CA ASP A 104 7.46 10.17 10.99
C ASP A 104 8.08 9.81 9.63
N SER A 105 8.04 8.55 9.23
CA SER A 105 8.50 8.11 7.90
C SER A 105 7.52 8.44 6.77
N GLY A 106 6.22 8.58 7.05
CA GLY A 106 5.19 8.94 6.07
C GLY A 106 5.04 10.44 5.80
N ILE A 107 5.52 11.32 6.71
CA ILE A 107 5.35 12.80 6.63
C ILE A 107 6.58 13.52 6.02
N THR A 108 7.59 12.80 5.55
CA THR A 108 8.67 13.44 4.78
C THR A 108 8.27 13.55 3.31
N LEU A 109 7.52 14.60 2.96
CA LEU A 109 7.24 15.04 1.59
C LEU A 109 8.41 15.85 1.01
#